data_AF-A0A9Q3SU63-F1
#
_entry.id   AF-A0A9Q3SU63-F1
#
_cell.length_a   1.000
_cell.length_b   1.000
_cell.length_c   1.000
_cell.angle_alpha   90.00
_cell.angle_beta   90.00
_cell.angle_gamma   90.00
#
_symmetry.space_group_name_H-M   'P 1'
#
loop_
_entity.id
_entity.type
_entity.pdbx_description
1 polymer ?
#
loop_
_entity_poly.entity_id
_entity_poly.type
_entity_poly.pdbx_seq_one_letter_code
_entity_poly.pdbx_strand_id
1 'polypeptide(L)'
;MDIISVYREVGSYRGAAALVGTTHKTVKRTVKELEADQAGQSPPRRAERTRNYAAVSDAVAERVEKSQGRISAERILLIARNAGYAVPDRNIRRLIAEEKNRWRTNHHRGRRPPVWAPGD
;
A
#
# COMPACT_ATOMS: atom_id res chain seq x y z
N MET A 1 26.05 -2.44 8.40
CA MET A 1 26.52 -1.04 8.48
C MET A 1 25.56 -0.18 7.67
N ASP A 2 25.14 0.98 8.16
CA ASP A 2 24.22 1.88 7.45
C ASP A 2 24.96 2.72 6.40
N ILE A 3 24.30 3.07 5.30
CA ILE A 3 24.90 3.80 4.17
C ILE A 3 25.47 5.14 4.63
N ILE A 4 24.76 5.85 5.51
CA ILE A 4 25.15 7.19 5.98
C ILE A 4 26.33 7.10 6.93
N SER A 5 26.33 6.12 7.85
CA SER A 5 27.42 5.95 8.81
C SER A 5 28.73 5.64 8.10
N VAL A 6 28.71 4.73 7.12
CA VAL A 6 29.90 4.39 6.33
C VAL A 6 30.39 5.58 5.52
N TYR A 7 29.49 6.38 4.93
CA TYR A 7 29.90 7.59 4.21
C TYR A 7 30.59 8.60 5.13
N ARG A 8 30.11 8.79 6.36
CA ARG A 8 30.73 9.70 7.35
C ARG A 8 32.12 9.25 7.77
N GLU A 9 32.36 7.94 7.86
CA GLU A 9 33.67 7.38 8.20
C GLU A 9 34.65 7.41 7.02
N VAL A 10 34.19 7.08 5.81
CA VAL A 10 35.05 6.93 4.62
C VAL A 10 35.25 8.24 3.85
N GLY A 11 34.28 9.17 3.91
CA GLY A 11 34.32 10.46 3.23
C GLY A 11 34.16 10.41 1.70
N SER A 12 34.07 9.21 1.10
CA SER A 12 33.95 9.03 -0.36
C SER A 12 32.74 8.18 -0.73
N TYR A 13 31.95 8.63 -1.71
CA TYR A 13 30.79 7.90 -2.22
C TYR A 13 31.16 6.53 -2.82
N ARG A 14 32.32 6.43 -3.49
CA ARG A 14 32.76 5.15 -4.09
C ARG A 14 33.30 4.19 -3.04
N GLY A 15 34.03 4.70 -2.06
CA GLY A 15 34.54 3.88 -0.94
C GLY A 15 33.40 3.33 -0.09
N ALA A 16 32.45 4.18 0.29
CA ALA A 16 31.27 3.75 1.04
C ALA A 16 30.42 2.74 0.26
N ALA A 17 30.26 2.94 -1.04
CA ALA A 17 29.53 2.01 -1.90
C ALA A 17 30.18 0.63 -1.98
N ALA A 18 31.52 0.56 -2.04
CA ALA A 18 32.26 -0.70 -2.06
C ALA A 18 32.11 -1.48 -0.74
N LEU A 19 32.13 -0.80 0.41
CA LEU A 19 31.97 -1.44 1.72
C LEU A 19 30.53 -1.91 1.99
N VAL A 20 29.53 -1.16 1.54
CA VAL A 20 28.11 -1.50 1.74
C VAL A 20 27.59 -2.47 0.67
N GLY A 21 28.27 -2.60 -0.47
CA GLY A 21 27.83 -3.43 -1.59
C GLY A 21 26.71 -2.78 -2.42
N THR A 22 26.73 -1.45 -2.57
CA THR A 22 25.74 -0.69 -3.36
C THR A 22 26.43 0.15 -4.44
N THR A 23 25.70 1.02 -5.12
CA THR A 23 26.28 1.96 -6.09
C THR A 23 26.57 3.32 -5.45
N HIS A 24 27.66 3.97 -5.87
CA HIS A 24 28.02 5.33 -5.43
C HIS A 24 26.92 6.36 -5.72
N LYS A 25 26.07 6.13 -6.73
CA LYS A 25 24.88 6.96 -7.02
C LYS A 25 23.82 6.81 -5.94
N THR A 26 23.60 5.60 -5.44
CA THR A 26 22.69 5.34 -4.31
C THR A 26 23.18 6.04 -3.06
N VAL A 27 24.46 5.90 -2.71
CA VAL A 27 25.06 6.58 -1.55
C VAL A 27 24.90 8.10 -1.68
N LYS A 28 25.29 8.67 -2.82
CA LYS A 28 25.14 10.12 -3.09
C LYS A 28 23.70 10.58 -2.96
N ARG A 29 22.74 9.79 -3.45
CA ARG A 29 21.31 10.11 -3.36
C ARG A 29 20.84 10.13 -1.91
N THR A 30 21.15 9.08 -1.15
CA THR A 30 20.76 8.97 0.27
C THR A 30 21.36 10.08 1.13
N VAL A 31 22.63 10.44 0.91
CA VAL A 31 23.27 11.56 1.63
C VAL A 31 22.57 12.88 1.29
N LYS A 32 22.28 13.14 0.01
CA LYS A 32 21.58 14.36 -0.41
C LYS A 32 20.15 14.44 0.11
N GLU A 33 19.43 13.32 0.15
CA GLU A 33 18.09 13.25 0.76
C GLU A 33 18.17 13.61 2.24
N LEU A 34 19.13 13.07 2.99
CA LEU A 34 19.35 13.42 4.40
C LEU A 34 19.74 14.90 4.60
N GLU A 35 20.65 15.43 3.79
CA GLU A 35 21.05 16.84 3.84
C GLU A 35 19.86 17.77 3.56
N ALA A 36 19.04 17.43 2.57
CA ALA A 36 17.81 18.17 2.27
C ALA A 36 16.82 18.08 3.44
N ASP A 37 16.67 16.92 4.07
CA ASP A 37 15.82 16.74 5.25
C ASP A 37 16.29 17.59 6.44
N GLN A 38 17.59 17.63 6.71
CA GLN A 38 18.18 18.46 7.76
C GLN A 38 18.05 19.96 7.48
N ALA A 39 18.13 20.36 6.21
CA ALA A 39 17.93 21.74 5.78
C ALA A 39 16.46 22.16 5.67
N GLY A 40 15.50 21.25 5.92
CA GLY A 40 14.07 21.49 5.71
C GLY A 40 13.69 21.69 4.23
N GLN A 41 14.57 21.28 3.31
CA GLN A 41 14.41 21.36 1.85
C GLN A 41 14.03 20.02 1.23
N SER A 42 13.48 19.09 2.02
CA SER A 42 12.99 17.80 1.54
C SER A 42 12.08 17.98 0.33
N PRO A 43 12.34 17.31 -0.80
CA PRO A 43 11.40 17.30 -1.91
C PRO A 43 10.02 16.85 -1.40
N PRO A 44 8.92 17.48 -1.85
CA PRO A 44 7.60 17.03 -1.44
C PRO A 44 7.45 15.56 -1.82
N ARG A 45 7.02 14.74 -0.85
CA ARG A 45 6.69 13.34 -1.12
C ARG A 45 5.71 13.33 -2.29
N ARG A 46 5.99 12.48 -3.28
CA ARG A 46 5.11 12.32 -4.45
C ARG A 46 3.68 12.10 -3.96
N ALA A 47 2.79 13.03 -4.30
CA ALA A 47 1.38 12.92 -3.94
C ALA A 47 0.82 11.62 -4.53
N GLU A 48 0.13 10.85 -3.70
CA GLU A 48 -0.61 9.69 -4.18
C GLU A 48 -1.72 10.19 -5.11
N ARG A 49 -1.77 9.65 -6.33
CA ARG A 49 -2.81 10.05 -7.29
C ARG A 49 -4.15 9.52 -6.80
N THR A 50 -5.09 10.43 -6.56
CA THR A 50 -6.47 10.06 -6.23
C THR A 50 -7.02 9.13 -7.30
N ARG A 51 -7.51 7.96 -6.88
CA ARG A 51 -8.12 7.00 -7.81
C ARG A 51 -9.45 7.56 -8.30
N ASN A 52 -9.79 7.35 -9.58
CA ASN A 52 -11.05 7.86 -10.19
C ASN A 52 -12.33 7.40 -9.46
N TYR A 53 -12.25 6.31 -8.70
CA TYR A 53 -13.37 5.75 -7.94
C TYR A 53 -13.38 6.13 -6.46
N ALA A 54 -12.50 7.03 -6.02
CA ALA A 54 -12.38 7.43 -4.62
C ALA A 54 -13.74 7.88 -4.05
N ALA A 55 -14.53 8.65 -4.82
CA ALA A 55 -15.84 9.13 -4.42
C ALA A 55 -16.89 8.03 -4.14
N VAL A 56 -16.68 6.80 -4.63
CA VAL A 56 -17.60 5.67 -4.42
C VAL A 56 -17.06 4.68 -3.39
N SER A 57 -15.80 4.81 -2.97
CA SER A 57 -15.11 3.82 -2.14
C SER A 57 -15.80 3.58 -0.80
N ASP A 58 -16.15 4.64 -0.07
CA ASP A 58 -16.84 4.54 1.21
C ASP A 58 -18.23 3.89 1.07
N ALA A 59 -18.99 4.29 0.04
CA ALA A 59 -20.32 3.73 -0.22
C ALA A 59 -20.27 2.24 -0.60
N VAL A 60 -19.22 1.80 -1.31
CA VAL A 60 -18.99 0.37 -1.58
C VAL A 60 -18.63 -0.36 -0.30
N ALA A 61 -17.69 0.15 0.48
CA ALA A 61 -17.23 -0.47 1.72
C ALA A 61 -18.39 -0.66 2.71
N GLU A 62 -19.20 0.37 2.93
CA GLU A 62 -20.38 0.31 3.79
C GLU A 62 -21.37 -0.78 3.35
N ARG A 63 -21.61 -0.91 2.04
CA ARG A 63 -22.54 -1.91 1.50
C ARG A 63 -21.98 -3.32 1.54
N VAL A 64 -20.67 -3.48 1.34
CA VAL A 64 -19.99 -4.77 1.51
C VAL A 64 -20.09 -5.22 2.97
N GLU A 65 -19.86 -4.30 3.92
CA GLU A 65 -19.98 -4.58 5.35
C GLU A 65 -21.41 -4.98 5.73
N LYS A 66 -22.41 -4.17 5.38
CA LYS A 66 -23.83 -4.45 5.63
C LYS A 66 -24.32 -5.77 5.04
N SER A 67 -23.73 -6.20 3.93
CA SER A 67 -24.09 -7.45 3.25
C SER A 67 -23.20 -8.63 3.62
N GLN A 68 -22.27 -8.46 4.56
CA GLN A 68 -21.29 -9.49 4.94
C GLN A 68 -20.55 -10.05 3.71
N GLY A 69 -20.17 -9.18 2.77
CA GLY A 69 -19.47 -9.55 1.53
C GLY A 69 -20.32 -10.25 0.46
N ARG A 70 -21.63 -10.45 0.67
CA ARG A 70 -22.50 -11.22 -0.24
C ARG A 70 -23.12 -10.39 -1.37
N ILE A 71 -23.19 -9.07 -1.27
CA ILE A 71 -23.83 -8.21 -2.28
C ILE A 71 -23.22 -8.41 -3.68
N SER A 72 -24.05 -8.54 -4.73
CA SER A 72 -23.54 -8.68 -6.10
C SER A 72 -22.96 -7.36 -6.62
N ALA A 73 -21.98 -7.47 -7.54
CA ALA A 73 -21.38 -6.28 -8.14
C ALA A 73 -22.40 -5.48 -8.97
N GLU A 74 -23.32 -6.15 -9.64
CA GLU A 74 -24.40 -5.52 -10.43
C GLU A 74 -25.33 -4.67 -9.58
N ARG A 75 -25.68 -5.14 -8.37
CA ARG A 75 -26.50 -4.37 -7.42
C ARG A 75 -25.81 -3.05 -7.07
N ILE A 76 -24.50 -3.10 -6.79
CA ILE A 76 -23.71 -1.90 -6.48
C ILE A 76 -23.58 -0.98 -7.68
N LEU A 77 -23.34 -1.52 -8.88
CA LEU A 77 -23.27 -0.73 -10.11
C LEU A 77 -24.58 0.03 -10.37
N LEU A 78 -25.73 -0.62 -10.20
CA LEU A 78 -27.03 0.02 -10.34
C LEU A 78 -27.20 1.17 -9.34
N ILE A 79 -26.84 0.95 -8.07
CA ILE A 79 -26.88 1.98 -7.05
C ILE A 79 -25.94 3.15 -7.39
N ALA A 80 -24.72 2.85 -7.85
CA ALA A 80 -23.73 3.86 -8.17
C ALA A 80 -24.18 4.74 -9.35
N ARG A 81 -24.80 4.13 -10.37
CA ARG A 81 -25.41 4.86 -11.49
C ARG A 81 -26.57 5.74 -11.02
N ASN A 82 -27.47 5.19 -10.19
CA ASN A 82 -28.61 5.95 -9.65
C ASN A 82 -28.18 7.12 -8.75
N ALA A 83 -27.03 7.00 -8.09
CA ALA A 83 -26.42 8.07 -7.31
C ALA A 83 -25.62 9.09 -8.16
N GLY A 84 -25.50 8.88 -9.48
CA GLY A 84 -24.84 9.81 -10.39
C GLY A 84 -23.31 9.70 -10.44
N TYR A 85 -22.71 8.60 -9.96
CA TYR A 85 -21.26 8.45 -10.01
C TYR A 85 -20.76 8.17 -11.44
N ALA A 86 -19.95 9.06 -11.99
CA ALA A 86 -19.36 8.96 -13.32
C ALA A 86 -18.05 8.14 -13.34
N VAL A 87 -18.08 6.90 -12.84
CA VAL A 87 -16.91 6.01 -12.77
C VAL A 87 -17.10 4.83 -13.73
N PRO A 88 -16.06 4.41 -14.49
CA PRO A 88 -16.18 3.24 -15.36
C PRO A 88 -16.53 1.95 -14.59
N ASP A 89 -17.49 1.17 -15.08
CA ASP A 89 -17.96 -0.08 -14.46
C ASP A 89 -16.82 -1.04 -14.07
N ARG A 90 -15.79 -1.16 -14.92
CA ARG A 90 -14.61 -2.00 -14.65
C ARG A 90 -13.89 -1.61 -13.35
N ASN A 91 -13.80 -0.32 -13.06
CA ASN A 91 -13.09 0.21 -11.90
C ASN A 91 -13.92 -0.04 -10.64
N ILE A 92 -15.24 0.15 -10.73
CA ILE A 92 -16.17 -0.19 -9.65
C ILE A 92 -16.11 -1.70 -9.34
N ARG A 93 -16.09 -2.56 -10.37
CA ARG A 93 -15.96 -4.02 -10.17
C ARG A 93 -14.65 -4.40 -9.47
N ARG A 94 -13.52 -3.78 -9.84
CA ARG A 94 -12.22 -4.00 -9.16
C ARG A 94 -12.27 -3.57 -7.70
N LEU A 95 -12.79 -2.37 -7.43
CA LEU A 95 -12.99 -1.85 -6.08
C LEU A 95 -13.85 -2.80 -5.23
N ILE A 96 -14.98 -3.28 -5.76
CA ILE A 96 -15.85 -4.25 -5.06
C ILE A 96 -15.09 -5.55 -4.76
N ALA A 97 -14.30 -6.05 -5.71
CA ALA A 97 -13.51 -7.27 -5.50
C ALA A 97 -12.45 -7.07 -4.40
N GLU A 98 -11.75 -5.94 -4.40
CA GLU A 98 -10.79 -5.55 -3.37
C GLU A 98 -11.46 -5.44 -1.99
N GLU A 99 -12.58 -4.71 -1.88
CA GLU A 99 -13.31 -4.55 -0.62
C GLU A 99 -13.88 -5.88 -0.10
N LYS A 100 -14.43 -6.72 -0.97
CA LYS A 100 -14.86 -8.07 -0.58
C LYS A 100 -13.70 -8.93 -0.11
N ASN A 101 -12.53 -8.81 -0.73
CA ASN A 101 -11.35 -9.54 -0.30
C ASN A 101 -10.91 -9.07 1.09
N ARG A 102 -10.82 -7.75 1.30
CA ARG A 102 -10.54 -7.14 2.61
C ARG A 102 -11.52 -7.62 3.67
N TRP A 103 -12.82 -7.62 3.36
CA TRP A 103 -13.86 -8.11 4.27
C TRP A 103 -13.63 -9.57 4.65
N ARG A 104 -13.34 -10.45 3.67
CA ARG A 104 -13.05 -11.87 3.94
C ARG A 104 -11.78 -12.07 4.77
N THR A 105 -10.73 -11.30 4.51
CA THR A 105 -9.49 -11.35 5.30
C THR A 105 -9.75 -10.93 6.74
N ASN A 106 -10.58 -9.91 6.98
CA ASN A 106 -10.86 -9.43 8.34
C ASN A 106 -11.89 -10.29 9.07
N HIS A 107 -12.82 -10.94 8.34
CA HIS A 107 -13.90 -11.76 8.89
C HIS A 107 -13.69 -13.26 8.65
N HIS A 108 -12.44 -13.68 8.41
CA HIS A 108 -12.13 -15.09 8.30
C HIS A 108 -12.41 -15.75 9.66
N ARG A 109 -13.19 -16.83 9.64
CA ARG A 109 -13.29 -17.69 10.82
C ARG A 109 -11.99 -18.49 10.88
N GLY A 110 -11.16 -18.19 11.87
CA GLY A 110 -9.88 -18.88 12.06
C GLY A 110 -10.08 -20.39 12.15
N ARG A 111 -9.34 -21.15 11.34
CA ARG A 111 -9.06 -22.55 11.66
C ARG A 111 -7.82 -22.55 12.54
N ARG A 112 -7.95 -23.03 13.79
CA ARG A 112 -6.77 -23.33 14.59
C ARG A 112 -6.07 -24.51 13.89
N PRO A 113 -4.76 -24.41 13.59
CA PRO A 113 -4.02 -25.55 13.08
C PRO A 113 -4.20 -26.73 14.03
N PRO A 114 -4.43 -27.96 13.54
CA PRO A 114 -4.43 -29.12 14.40
C PRO A 114 -3.07 -29.21 15.09
N VAL A 115 -3.07 -29.16 16.42
CA VAL A 115 -1.87 -29.44 17.22
C VAL A 115 -1.81 -30.95 17.34
N TRP A 116 -0.91 -31.59 16.60
CA TRP A 116 -0.57 -32.98 16.84
C TRP A 116 0.37 -33.04 18.05
N ALA A 117 -0.05 -33.73 19.10
CA ALA A 117 0.89 -34.20 20.12
C ALA A 117 1.71 -35.35 19.52
N PRO A 118 3.05 -35.39 19.73
CA PRO A 118 3.82 -36.61 19.48
C PRO A 118 3.25 -37.73 20.35
N GLY A 119 3.13 -38.93 19.77
CA GLY A 119 2.31 -40.03 20.29
C GLY A 119 2.74 -40.61 21.65
N ASP A 120 1.79 -41.38 22.21
CA ASP A 120 2.01 -42.40 23.24
C ASP A 120 2.89 -43.56 22.74
#